data_AF-A0A519PV56-F1
#
_entry.id   AF-A0A519PV56-F1
#
_cell.length_a   1.000
_cell.length_b   1.000
_cell.length_c   1.000
_cell.angle_alpha   90.00
_cell.angle_beta   90.00
_cell.angle_gamma   90.00
#
_symmetry.space_group_name_H-M   'P 1'
#
loop_
_entity.id
_entity.type
_entity.pdbx_description
1 polymer ?
#
loop_
_entity_poly.entity_id
_entity_poly.type
_entity_poly.pdbx_seq_one_letter_code
_entity_poly.pdbx_strand_id
1 'polypeptide(L)'
;MKSMFSAMLGVALLLAAQPASAQFVMTRTTPGVTYYHKAGATLADHDTQLAQCVADAQKTAQPASGGNALVLINPALGIAGAGYDLRRNRAGRRVNIENCMVANRWSIMTLGEADATRLSALVREPDRLHAALAGMVGAERPAGILTRWFTNDALNGTSDRFSGAERTEGVSLSLEAGMGASRGLIAWPPPPDLPRPTLETLPLEPLRARSIRAYDDSTLVFIRLTGDIRVSADIIAFERIGPNASTPAWVDMRSNLFAPSLNHKQVERGLPRVGVYAYRLPPGRWRLSGMARTDMAWSFCQGTMAFDARPGEALYLGSFDLSGQMTPDMTMREDIVPANRRPANLRDAEYTAEGGFPCSGVYIYAVEPPAG
;
A
#
# COMPACT_ATOMS: atom_id res chain seq x y z
N MET A 1 -60.71 -35.30 -15.18
CA MET A 1 -59.45 -36.06 -15.23
C MET A 1 -58.30 -35.11 -15.54
N LYS A 2 -57.30 -35.12 -14.66
CA LYS A 2 -55.91 -34.63 -14.82
C LYS A 2 -55.66 -33.11 -14.91
N SER A 3 -55.46 -32.53 -13.72
CA SER A 3 -54.62 -31.36 -13.47
C SER A 3 -53.18 -31.61 -13.97
N MET A 4 -52.59 -30.64 -14.67
CA MET A 4 -51.15 -30.59 -14.94
C MET A 4 -50.54 -29.46 -14.09
N PHE A 5 -49.93 -29.85 -12.97
CA PHE A 5 -48.88 -29.07 -12.32
C PHE A 5 -47.56 -29.41 -13.02
N SER A 6 -46.87 -28.43 -13.60
CA SER A 6 -45.46 -28.55 -13.97
C SER A 6 -44.65 -27.59 -13.11
N ALA A 7 -43.70 -28.18 -12.40
CA ALA A 7 -42.87 -27.57 -11.38
C ALA A 7 -41.89 -26.54 -11.98
N MET A 8 -41.84 -25.36 -11.37
CA MET A 8 -40.70 -24.44 -11.52
C MET A 8 -39.49 -25.05 -10.80
N LEU A 9 -38.41 -25.35 -11.53
CA LEU A 9 -37.09 -25.58 -10.96
C LEU A 9 -36.56 -24.27 -10.38
N GLY A 10 -36.44 -24.21 -9.05
CA GLY A 10 -35.72 -23.15 -8.37
C GLY A 10 -34.21 -23.26 -8.61
N VAL A 11 -33.61 -22.19 -9.13
CA VAL A 11 -32.16 -22.00 -9.14
C VAL A 11 -31.74 -21.65 -7.72
N ALA A 12 -31.17 -22.62 -7.01
CA ALA A 12 -30.51 -22.38 -5.73
C ALA A 12 -29.19 -21.65 -6.00
N LEU A 13 -29.15 -20.34 -5.73
CA LEU A 13 -27.92 -19.57 -5.59
C LEU A 13 -27.13 -20.14 -4.41
N LEU A 14 -26.15 -21.00 -4.71
CA LEU A 14 -25.08 -21.35 -3.78
C LEU A 14 -24.23 -20.10 -3.55
N LEU A 15 -24.60 -19.31 -2.55
CA LEU A 15 -23.67 -18.42 -1.86
C LEU A 15 -22.59 -19.31 -1.25
N ALA A 16 -21.49 -19.50 -1.98
CA ALA A 16 -20.29 -20.09 -1.42
C ALA A 16 -19.89 -19.21 -0.23
N ALA A 17 -20.06 -19.74 0.98
CA ALA A 17 -19.53 -19.12 2.18
C ALA A 17 -18.02 -18.94 1.95
N GLN A 18 -17.59 -17.69 1.80
CA GLN A 18 -16.18 -17.38 1.75
C GLN A 18 -15.58 -17.86 3.08
N PRO A 19 -14.55 -18.73 3.06
CA PRO A 19 -13.89 -19.11 4.30
C PRO A 19 -13.45 -17.82 4.98
N ALA A 20 -13.74 -17.70 6.28
CA ALA A 20 -13.23 -16.62 7.11
C ALA A 20 -11.71 -16.61 6.93
N SER A 21 -11.22 -15.66 6.13
CA SER A 21 -9.81 -15.56 5.79
C SER A 21 -9.06 -15.37 7.09
N ALA A 22 -8.21 -16.34 7.43
CA ALA A 22 -7.23 -16.17 8.50
C ALA A 22 -6.58 -14.80 8.30
N GLN A 23 -6.50 -14.02 9.38
CA GLN A 23 -6.04 -12.63 9.36
C GLN A 23 -4.70 -12.55 8.61
N PHE A 24 -4.75 -12.00 7.40
CA PHE A 24 -3.58 -11.91 6.54
C PHE A 24 -2.58 -10.93 7.14
N VAL A 25 -1.30 -11.26 7.06
CA VAL A 25 -0.21 -10.44 7.59
C VAL A 25 0.60 -9.90 6.42
N MET A 26 0.49 -8.61 6.16
CA MET A 26 1.04 -7.99 4.94
C MET A 26 2.56 -8.08 4.86
N THR A 27 3.24 -8.17 6.00
CA THR A 27 4.71 -8.29 6.10
C THR A 27 5.22 -9.73 6.01
N ARG A 28 4.37 -10.70 5.65
CA ARG A 28 4.73 -12.12 5.52
C ARG A 28 4.32 -12.69 4.16
N THR A 29 5.05 -13.71 3.72
CA THR A 29 4.68 -14.48 2.54
C THR A 29 3.57 -15.45 2.89
N THR A 30 2.71 -15.75 1.92
CA THR A 30 1.69 -16.79 2.06
C THR A 30 2.33 -18.16 2.39
N PRO A 31 1.88 -18.88 3.43
CA PRO A 31 2.45 -20.17 3.81
C PRO A 31 2.13 -21.28 2.80
N GLY A 32 2.92 -22.35 2.82
CA GLY A 32 2.71 -23.53 1.96
C GLY A 32 3.34 -23.42 0.57
N VAL A 33 2.94 -24.31 -0.35
CA VAL A 33 3.42 -24.30 -1.74
C VAL A 33 2.40 -23.57 -2.61
N THR A 34 2.81 -22.44 -3.19
CA THR A 34 1.89 -21.50 -3.84
C THR A 34 2.25 -21.20 -5.29
N TYR A 35 1.30 -20.66 -6.05
CA TYR A 35 1.52 -20.06 -7.36
C TYR A 35 0.59 -18.85 -7.57
N TYR A 36 0.95 -17.98 -8.51
CA TYR A 36 0.14 -16.83 -8.90
C TYR A 36 -0.85 -17.22 -10.00
N HIS A 37 -2.10 -16.81 -9.84
CA HIS A 37 -3.20 -17.11 -10.75
C HIS A 37 -3.96 -15.85 -11.15
N LYS A 38 -4.37 -15.78 -12.41
CA LYS A 38 -5.32 -14.79 -12.91
C LYS A 38 -6.10 -15.42 -14.06
N ALA A 39 -7.40 -15.59 -13.88
CA ALA A 39 -8.25 -16.24 -14.89
C ALA A 39 -8.12 -15.54 -16.26
N GLY A 40 -7.93 -16.33 -17.31
CA GLY A 40 -7.75 -15.87 -18.68
C GLY A 40 -6.38 -15.26 -19.00
N ALA A 41 -5.48 -15.10 -18.02
CA ALA A 41 -4.13 -14.59 -18.28
C ALA A 41 -3.24 -15.66 -18.93
N THR A 42 -2.34 -15.25 -19.81
CA THR A 42 -1.34 -16.15 -20.38
C THR A 42 -0.14 -16.30 -19.44
N LEU A 43 0.68 -17.33 -19.67
CA LEU A 43 1.96 -17.45 -18.97
C LEU A 43 2.89 -16.26 -19.25
N ALA A 44 2.82 -15.68 -20.45
CA ALA A 44 3.58 -14.48 -20.80
C ALA A 44 3.13 -13.24 -20.01
N ASP A 45 1.83 -13.07 -19.77
CA ASP A 45 1.30 -12.00 -18.92
C ASP A 45 1.80 -12.15 -17.47
N HIS A 46 1.79 -13.39 -16.97
CA HIS A 46 2.33 -13.74 -15.67
C HIS A 46 3.81 -13.38 -15.56
N ASP A 47 4.63 -13.81 -16.52
CA ASP A 47 6.07 -13.59 -16.47
C ASP A 47 6.43 -12.11 -16.59
N THR A 48 5.71 -11.38 -17.44
CA THR A 48 5.87 -9.93 -17.58
C THR A 48 5.57 -9.21 -16.27
N GLN A 49 4.44 -9.53 -15.63
CA GLN A 49 4.10 -8.92 -14.34
C GLN A 49 5.09 -9.34 -13.24
N LEU A 50 5.46 -10.62 -13.20
CA LEU A 50 6.37 -11.14 -12.18
C LEU A 50 7.75 -10.48 -12.29
N ALA A 51 8.27 -10.31 -13.51
CA ALA A 51 9.51 -9.60 -13.76
C ALA A 51 9.45 -8.14 -13.28
N GLN A 52 8.36 -7.44 -13.55
CA GLN A 52 8.14 -6.08 -13.05
C GLN A 52 8.12 -6.04 -11.52
N CYS A 53 7.39 -6.96 -10.88
CA CYS A 53 7.33 -7.04 -9.42
C CYS A 53 8.68 -7.38 -8.77
N VAL A 54 9.49 -8.21 -9.42
CA VAL A 54 10.87 -8.48 -9.02
C VAL A 54 11.73 -7.22 -9.13
N ALA A 55 11.62 -6.47 -10.23
CA ALA A 55 12.35 -5.23 -10.44
C ALA A 55 11.97 -4.14 -9.42
N ASP A 56 10.69 -4.03 -9.07
CA ASP A 56 10.23 -3.08 -8.05
C ASP A 56 10.65 -3.48 -6.64
N ALA A 57 10.58 -4.77 -6.30
CA ALA A 57 11.07 -5.27 -5.01
C ALA A 57 12.60 -5.06 -4.85
N GLN A 58 13.37 -5.00 -5.94
CA GLN A 58 14.81 -4.70 -5.86
C GLN A 58 15.13 -3.27 -5.43
N LYS A 59 14.22 -2.33 -5.65
CA LYS A 59 14.33 -0.92 -5.25
C LYS A 59 13.94 -0.69 -3.78
N THR A 60 13.56 -1.74 -3.08
CA THR A 60 13.18 -1.69 -1.66
C THR A 60 14.30 -2.18 -0.77
N ALA A 61 14.38 -1.61 0.43
CA ALA A 61 15.34 -1.99 1.44
C ALA A 61 14.71 -1.95 2.84
N GLN A 62 14.87 -3.04 3.57
CA GLN A 62 14.45 -3.20 4.96
C GLN A 62 15.57 -2.66 5.87
N PRO A 63 15.30 -1.62 6.68
CA PRO A 63 16.28 -1.09 7.61
C PRO A 63 16.62 -2.12 8.70
N ALA A 64 17.85 -2.08 9.21
CA ALA A 64 18.17 -2.55 10.53
C ALA A 64 17.39 -1.70 11.54
N SER A 65 16.91 -2.32 12.62
CA SER A 65 16.06 -1.68 13.64
C SER A 65 16.54 -0.28 14.04
N GLY A 66 15.61 0.69 14.13
CA GLY A 66 15.88 2.06 14.61
C GLY A 66 15.84 3.18 13.56
N GLY A 67 15.35 2.93 12.34
CA GLY A 67 15.21 3.96 11.30
C GLY A 67 14.14 5.03 11.62
N ASN A 68 14.31 6.23 11.05
CA ASN A 68 13.29 7.29 11.10
C ASN A 68 12.14 6.97 10.13
N ALA A 69 10.93 6.79 10.64
CA ALA A 69 9.72 6.44 9.89
C ALA A 69 9.47 7.31 8.64
N LEU A 70 9.81 8.61 8.66
CA LEU A 70 9.70 9.48 7.48
C LEU A 70 10.69 9.12 6.37
N VAL A 71 11.91 8.72 6.75
CA VAL A 71 12.95 8.26 5.81
C VAL A 71 12.58 6.91 5.20
N LEU A 72 11.82 6.10 5.94
CA LEU A 72 11.31 4.82 5.42
C LEU A 72 10.22 5.01 4.37
N ILE A 73 9.41 6.07 4.49
CA ILE A 73 8.37 6.40 3.50
C ILE A 73 8.98 7.17 2.31
N ASN A 74 9.96 8.04 2.56
CA ASN A 74 10.65 8.78 1.52
C ASN A 74 12.18 8.70 1.73
N PRO A 75 12.87 7.75 1.08
CA PRO A 75 14.32 7.59 1.23
C PRO A 75 15.12 8.75 0.63
N ALA A 76 14.51 9.60 -0.22
CA ALA A 76 15.15 10.81 -0.73
C ALA A 76 15.41 11.85 0.39
N LEU A 77 14.81 11.67 1.58
CA LEU A 77 15.11 12.46 2.78
C LEU A 77 16.51 12.17 3.37
N GLY A 78 17.22 11.14 2.89
CA GLY A 78 18.68 11.06 2.96
C GLY A 78 19.30 11.07 4.37
N ILE A 79 18.58 10.72 5.42
CA ILE A 79 19.16 10.66 6.78
C ILE A 79 20.10 9.45 6.85
N ALA A 80 21.40 9.73 6.84
CA ALA A 80 22.46 8.75 7.03
C ALA A 80 22.26 7.99 8.35
N GLY A 81 22.20 6.67 8.31
CA GLY A 81 22.21 5.84 9.52
C GLY A 81 21.41 4.55 9.50
N ALA A 82 20.57 4.29 8.49
CA ALA A 82 19.94 2.98 8.38
C ALA A 82 20.96 1.95 7.85
N GLY A 83 21.56 1.18 8.76
CA GLY A 83 22.18 -0.09 8.37
C GLY A 83 21.12 -0.99 7.72
N TYR A 84 21.49 -1.88 6.81
CA TYR A 84 20.54 -2.81 6.19
C TYR A 84 20.78 -4.22 6.70
N ASP A 85 19.72 -4.90 7.14
CA ASP A 85 19.81 -6.31 7.52
C ASP A 85 19.55 -7.19 6.29
N LEU A 86 20.58 -7.87 5.79
CA LEU A 86 20.49 -8.72 4.60
C LEU A 86 19.44 -9.83 4.71
N ARG A 87 19.22 -10.39 5.91
CA ARG A 87 18.21 -11.44 6.13
C ARG A 87 16.80 -10.86 6.07
N ARG A 88 16.54 -9.75 6.78
CA ARG A 88 15.27 -9.01 6.69
C ARG A 88 15.01 -8.55 5.26
N ASN A 89 16.02 -8.07 4.55
CA ASN A 89 15.92 -7.66 3.14
C ASN A 89 15.52 -8.81 2.22
N ARG A 90 16.12 -10.00 2.38
CA ARG A 90 15.76 -11.17 1.57
C ARG A 90 14.31 -11.60 1.83
N ALA A 91 13.90 -11.66 3.09
CA ALA A 91 12.51 -11.99 3.45
C ALA A 91 11.54 -10.93 2.92
N GLY A 92 11.82 -9.64 3.17
CA GLY A 92 11.03 -8.51 2.70
C GLY A 92 10.89 -8.44 1.17
N ARG A 93 11.91 -8.85 0.41
CA ARG A 93 11.82 -8.92 -1.06
C ARG A 93 10.77 -9.92 -1.52
N ARG A 94 10.74 -11.13 -0.95
CA ARG A 94 9.71 -12.13 -1.30
C ARG A 94 8.31 -11.62 -0.98
N VAL A 95 8.16 -10.99 0.18
CA VAL A 95 6.92 -10.33 0.59
C VAL A 95 6.51 -9.24 -0.40
N ASN A 96 7.46 -8.40 -0.84
CA ASN A 96 7.18 -7.31 -1.77
C ASN A 96 6.80 -7.80 -3.17
N ILE A 97 7.40 -8.88 -3.65
CA ILE A 97 6.99 -9.48 -4.93
C ILE A 97 5.56 -10.00 -4.82
N GLU A 98 5.25 -10.72 -3.74
CA GLU A 98 3.90 -11.22 -3.48
C GLU A 98 2.87 -10.10 -3.40
N ASN A 99 3.16 -9.07 -2.61
CA ASN A 99 2.32 -7.89 -2.47
C ASN A 99 2.10 -7.16 -3.80
N CYS A 100 3.15 -7.05 -4.63
CA CYS A 100 3.04 -6.46 -5.96
C CYS A 100 2.15 -7.30 -6.89
N MET A 101 2.30 -8.63 -6.89
CA MET A 101 1.44 -9.50 -7.69
C MET A 101 -0.03 -9.36 -7.26
N VAL A 102 -0.30 -9.37 -5.95
CA VAL A 102 -1.63 -9.18 -5.40
C VAL A 102 -2.21 -7.82 -5.77
N ALA A 103 -1.45 -6.73 -5.61
CA ALA A 103 -1.87 -5.39 -6.03
C ALA A 103 -2.22 -5.32 -7.53
N ASN A 104 -1.52 -6.08 -8.38
CA ASN A 104 -1.80 -6.22 -9.82
C ASN A 104 -2.89 -7.26 -10.14
N ARG A 105 -3.71 -7.60 -9.15
CA ARG A 105 -4.87 -8.49 -9.25
C ARG A 105 -4.53 -9.93 -9.63
N TRP A 106 -3.35 -10.38 -9.24
CA TRP A 106 -3.03 -11.81 -9.23
C TRP A 106 -3.44 -12.41 -7.88
N SER A 107 -4.17 -13.50 -7.95
CA SER A 107 -4.52 -14.32 -6.79
C SER A 107 -3.36 -15.23 -6.41
N ILE A 108 -3.27 -15.59 -5.14
CA ILE A 108 -2.35 -16.61 -4.65
C ILE A 108 -3.13 -17.85 -4.32
N MET A 109 -2.76 -18.93 -4.99
CA MET A 109 -3.34 -20.24 -4.80
C MET A 109 -2.36 -21.11 -4.02
N THR A 110 -2.82 -21.75 -2.95
CA THR A 110 -2.04 -22.76 -2.22
C THR A 110 -2.43 -24.15 -2.70
N LEU A 111 -1.45 -24.96 -3.04
CA LEU A 111 -1.66 -26.31 -3.56
C LEU A 111 -1.94 -27.32 -2.44
N GLY A 112 -2.77 -28.32 -2.77
CA GLY A 112 -2.91 -29.52 -1.95
C GLY A 112 -1.62 -30.36 -1.99
N GLU A 113 -1.44 -31.23 -1.00
CA GLU A 113 -0.21 -31.98 -0.75
C GLU A 113 0.33 -32.74 -1.98
N ALA A 114 -0.56 -33.38 -2.75
CA ALA A 114 -0.17 -34.15 -3.95
C ALA A 114 0.45 -33.26 -5.04
N ASP A 115 -0.22 -32.16 -5.39
CA ASP A 115 0.29 -31.21 -6.38
C ASP A 115 1.51 -30.45 -5.87
N ALA A 116 1.51 -30.06 -4.59
CA ALA A 116 2.63 -29.43 -3.93
C ALA A 116 3.89 -30.31 -4.02
N THR A 117 3.77 -31.60 -3.71
CA THR A 117 4.88 -32.57 -3.77
C THR A 117 5.38 -32.75 -5.20
N ARG A 118 4.46 -32.98 -6.15
CA ARG A 118 4.78 -33.19 -7.57
C ARG A 118 5.51 -31.99 -8.17
N LEU A 119 5.00 -30.78 -7.96
CA LEU A 119 5.56 -29.57 -8.55
C LEU A 119 6.80 -29.07 -7.81
N SER A 120 6.89 -29.25 -6.49
CA SER A 120 8.09 -28.87 -5.73
C SER A 120 9.32 -29.66 -6.14
N ALA A 121 9.15 -30.91 -6.60
CA ALA A 121 10.25 -31.71 -7.16
C ALA A 121 10.91 -31.03 -8.39
N LEU A 122 10.14 -30.21 -9.13
CA LEU A 122 10.59 -29.52 -10.34
C LEU A 122 11.28 -28.17 -10.05
N VAL A 123 11.38 -27.72 -8.80
CA VAL A 123 12.04 -26.44 -8.44
C VAL A 123 13.50 -26.37 -8.90
N ARG A 124 14.17 -27.53 -9.06
CA ARG A 124 15.54 -27.61 -9.59
C ARG A 124 15.61 -27.64 -11.12
N GLU A 125 14.47 -27.72 -11.80
CA GLU A 125 14.31 -27.80 -13.25
C GLU A 125 13.37 -26.66 -13.72
N PRO A 126 13.84 -25.40 -13.69
CA PRO A 126 12.97 -24.22 -13.84
C PRO A 126 12.16 -24.21 -15.14
N ASP A 127 12.72 -24.67 -16.26
CA ASP A 127 12.01 -24.73 -17.55
C ASP A 127 10.85 -25.74 -17.51
N ARG A 128 11.04 -26.87 -16.81
CA ARG A 128 9.99 -27.88 -16.62
C ARG A 128 8.93 -27.41 -15.64
N LEU A 129 9.32 -26.71 -14.58
CA LEU A 129 8.37 -26.09 -13.66
C LEU A 129 7.56 -25.00 -14.36
N HIS A 130 8.20 -24.16 -15.16
CA HIS A 130 7.56 -23.11 -15.96
C HIS A 130 6.54 -23.70 -16.95
N ALA A 131 6.92 -24.74 -17.70
CA ALA A 131 6.00 -25.47 -18.57
C ALA A 131 4.83 -26.09 -17.80
N ALA A 132 5.05 -26.61 -16.59
CA ALA A 132 3.99 -27.16 -15.75
C ALA A 132 3.01 -26.09 -15.26
N LEU A 133 3.48 -24.85 -15.01
CA LEU A 133 2.64 -23.73 -14.59
C LEU A 133 1.75 -23.17 -15.72
N ALA A 134 2.10 -23.41 -16.99
CA ALA A 134 1.37 -22.91 -18.16
C ALA A 134 -0.14 -23.26 -18.11
N GLY A 135 -0.47 -24.46 -17.64
CA GLY A 135 -1.86 -24.93 -17.52
C GLY A 135 -2.59 -24.43 -16.27
N MET A 136 -1.91 -23.73 -15.35
CA MET A 136 -2.44 -23.35 -14.04
C MET A 136 -2.66 -21.84 -13.91
N VAL A 137 -1.70 -21.04 -14.37
CA VAL A 137 -1.66 -19.57 -14.21
C VAL A 137 -2.93 -18.88 -14.74
N GLY A 138 -3.42 -19.32 -15.91
CA GLY A 138 -4.56 -18.73 -16.61
C GLY A 138 -5.87 -19.49 -16.50
N ALA A 139 -5.89 -20.61 -15.78
CA ALA A 139 -7.00 -21.54 -15.81
C ALA A 139 -8.29 -20.90 -15.27
N GLU A 140 -9.43 -21.11 -15.95
CA GLU A 140 -10.75 -20.66 -15.46
C GLU A 140 -11.10 -21.26 -14.09
N ARG A 141 -10.63 -22.49 -13.85
CA ARG A 141 -10.74 -23.17 -12.55
C ARG A 141 -9.32 -23.43 -12.02
N PRO A 142 -8.82 -22.57 -11.12
CA PRO A 142 -7.46 -22.75 -10.60
C PRO A 142 -7.35 -24.01 -9.75
N ALA A 143 -6.20 -24.66 -9.81
CA ALA A 143 -5.86 -25.75 -8.90
C ALA A 143 -5.52 -25.20 -7.51
N GLY A 144 -5.92 -25.93 -6.45
CA GLY A 144 -5.66 -25.52 -5.07
C GLY A 144 -6.71 -24.59 -4.48
N ILE A 145 -6.35 -23.90 -3.40
CA ILE A 145 -7.26 -23.06 -2.59
C ILE A 145 -6.84 -21.60 -2.72
N LEU A 146 -7.80 -20.72 -3.02
CA LEU A 146 -7.57 -19.27 -3.01
C LEU A 146 -7.19 -18.85 -1.59
N THR A 147 -5.94 -18.43 -1.43
CA THR A 147 -5.39 -18.10 -0.12
C THR A 147 -5.29 -16.60 0.09
N ARG A 148 -5.01 -15.87 -0.99
CA ARG A 148 -4.91 -14.42 -0.94
C ARG A 148 -5.35 -13.80 -2.26
N TRP A 149 -6.05 -12.67 -2.16
CA TRP A 149 -6.35 -11.77 -3.27
C TRP A 149 -6.41 -10.33 -2.73
N PHE A 150 -6.44 -9.34 -3.60
CA PHE A 150 -6.42 -7.94 -3.17
C PHE A 150 -7.75 -7.53 -2.55
N THR A 151 -7.78 -7.24 -1.24
CA THR A 151 -8.98 -6.73 -0.56
C THR A 151 -8.87 -5.28 -0.09
N ASN A 152 -7.88 -4.54 -0.60
CA ASN A 152 -7.52 -3.22 -0.09
C ASN A 152 -7.07 -3.29 1.39
N ASP A 153 -6.24 -4.30 1.69
CA ASP A 153 -5.82 -4.74 3.04
C ASP A 153 -5.27 -3.58 3.90
N ALA A 154 -4.58 -2.62 3.28
CA ALA A 154 -4.01 -1.47 3.97
C ALA A 154 -5.06 -0.49 4.50
N LEU A 155 -6.25 -0.42 3.88
CA LEU A 155 -7.34 0.49 4.27
C LEU A 155 -8.43 -0.18 5.09
N ASN A 156 -8.78 -1.44 4.81
CA ASN A 156 -9.95 -2.09 5.43
C ASN A 156 -9.74 -2.51 6.90
N GLY A 157 -8.48 -2.55 7.38
CA GLY A 157 -8.14 -2.90 8.76
C GLY A 157 -8.28 -4.40 9.08
N THR A 158 -8.55 -5.27 8.10
CA THR A 158 -8.72 -6.72 8.31
C THR A 158 -7.39 -7.48 8.30
N SER A 159 -6.28 -6.82 7.96
CA SER A 159 -4.95 -7.41 7.91
C SER A 159 -4.02 -6.80 8.95
N ASP A 160 -3.10 -7.62 9.46
CA ASP A 160 -1.98 -7.10 10.23
C ASP A 160 -0.97 -6.44 9.28
N ARG A 161 -0.89 -5.12 9.38
CA ARG A 161 -0.03 -4.26 8.55
C ARG A 161 1.40 -4.21 9.06
N PHE A 162 1.64 -4.53 10.33
CA PHE A 162 2.89 -4.21 10.99
C PHE A 162 3.31 -5.34 11.93
N SER A 163 3.74 -6.44 11.32
CA SER A 163 4.37 -7.55 12.04
C SER A 163 5.82 -7.73 11.59
N GLY A 164 6.70 -8.20 12.48
CA GLY A 164 8.06 -8.59 12.08
C GLY A 164 8.03 -9.70 11.03
N ALA A 165 8.80 -9.55 9.95
CA ALA A 165 8.92 -10.51 8.85
C ALA A 165 9.72 -11.78 9.22
N GLU A 166 9.60 -12.27 10.44
CA GLU A 166 10.65 -13.13 11.04
C GLU A 166 10.74 -14.52 10.42
N ARG A 167 9.77 -14.97 9.59
CA ARG A 167 9.92 -16.16 8.74
C ARG A 167 9.13 -16.07 7.44
N THR A 168 9.78 -16.44 6.33
CA THR A 168 9.08 -16.88 5.11
C THR A 168 8.63 -18.32 5.31
N GLU A 169 7.33 -18.57 5.29
CA GLU A 169 6.75 -19.89 5.62
C GLU A 169 6.30 -20.69 4.38
N GLY A 170 6.59 -20.19 3.17
CA GLY A 170 6.12 -20.79 1.92
C GLY A 170 7.13 -20.80 0.78
N VAL A 171 6.85 -21.67 -0.20
CA VAL A 171 7.56 -21.78 -1.48
C VAL A 171 6.60 -21.32 -2.58
N SER A 172 6.96 -20.26 -3.31
CA SER A 172 6.20 -19.83 -4.49
C SER A 172 6.80 -20.48 -5.73
N LEU A 173 6.08 -21.42 -6.33
CA LEU A 173 6.47 -22.08 -7.57
C LEU A 173 6.60 -21.08 -8.73
N SER A 174 5.74 -20.07 -8.79
CA SER A 174 5.85 -18.97 -9.76
C SER A 174 7.18 -18.24 -9.63
N LEU A 175 7.62 -17.93 -8.39
CA LEU A 175 8.93 -17.33 -8.16
C LEU A 175 10.05 -18.29 -8.53
N GLU A 176 10.00 -19.54 -8.10
CA GLU A 176 11.09 -20.49 -8.38
C GLU A 176 11.22 -20.80 -9.89
N ALA A 177 10.10 -20.83 -10.63
CA ALA A 177 10.09 -20.96 -12.09
C ALA A 177 10.63 -19.72 -12.80
N GLY A 178 10.16 -18.52 -12.42
CA GLY A 178 10.56 -17.25 -13.01
C GLY A 178 11.97 -16.80 -12.61
N MET A 179 12.50 -17.29 -11.49
CA MET A 179 13.84 -16.94 -10.99
C MET A 179 14.98 -17.49 -11.84
N GLY A 180 14.74 -18.45 -12.75
CA GLY A 180 15.70 -18.80 -13.80
C GLY A 180 16.10 -17.58 -14.66
N ALA A 181 15.15 -16.69 -14.93
CA ALA A 181 15.36 -15.44 -15.68
C ALA A 181 15.82 -14.25 -14.80
N SER A 182 15.61 -14.29 -13.48
CA SER A 182 15.93 -13.19 -12.55
C SER A 182 17.16 -13.41 -11.65
N ARG A 183 17.90 -14.53 -11.84
CA ARG A 183 19.16 -14.85 -11.14
C ARG A 183 20.31 -13.83 -11.34
N GLY A 184 20.17 -12.87 -12.24
CA GLY A 184 21.18 -11.84 -12.54
C GLY A 184 21.01 -10.48 -11.82
N LEU A 185 20.00 -10.29 -10.96
CA LEU A 185 19.61 -8.96 -10.49
C LEU A 185 19.90 -8.71 -8.99
N ILE A 186 21.10 -9.05 -8.54
CA ILE A 186 21.64 -8.52 -7.27
C ILE A 186 22.62 -7.40 -7.61
N ALA A 187 22.07 -6.30 -8.12
CA ALA A 187 22.68 -4.99 -7.96
C ALA A 187 21.80 -4.23 -6.97
N TRP A 188 22.38 -3.71 -5.91
CA TRP A 188 21.71 -2.68 -5.13
C TRP A 188 21.56 -1.49 -6.06
N PRO A 189 20.34 -1.08 -6.45
CA PRO A 189 20.22 0.12 -7.24
C PRO A 189 20.80 1.27 -6.39
N PRO A 190 21.63 2.16 -6.95
CA PRO A 190 21.88 3.43 -6.30
C PRO A 190 20.52 4.07 -6.03
N PRO A 191 20.31 4.73 -4.87
CA PRO A 191 19.08 5.46 -4.64
C PRO A 191 18.83 6.36 -5.84
N PRO A 192 17.62 6.38 -6.42
CA PRO A 192 17.35 7.20 -7.60
C PRO A 192 17.72 8.65 -7.28
N ASP A 193 18.45 9.28 -8.19
CA ASP A 193 18.90 10.66 -8.03
C ASP A 193 17.72 11.60 -8.33
N LEU A 194 16.76 11.61 -7.41
CA LEU A 194 15.65 12.56 -7.40
C LEU A 194 16.15 13.84 -6.69
N PRO A 195 15.84 15.04 -7.21
CA PRO A 195 16.11 16.28 -6.49
C PRO A 195 15.51 16.18 -5.08
N ARG A 196 16.39 16.19 -4.09
CA ARG A 196 16.04 15.91 -2.69
C ARG A 196 15.37 17.15 -2.12
N PRO A 197 14.09 17.08 -1.70
CA PRO A 197 13.58 18.14 -0.83
C PRO A 197 14.45 18.16 0.43
N THR A 198 14.97 19.32 0.79
CA THR A 198 15.66 19.47 2.07
C THR A 198 14.60 19.43 3.17
N LEU A 199 14.95 18.94 4.37
CA LEU A 199 14.03 18.93 5.52
C LEU A 199 13.44 20.33 5.79
N GLU A 200 14.16 21.39 5.42
CA GLU A 200 13.75 22.80 5.54
C GLU A 200 12.61 23.20 4.57
N THR A 201 12.51 22.54 3.42
CA THR A 201 11.48 22.82 2.39
C THR A 201 10.19 22.02 2.56
N LEU A 202 10.14 21.14 3.56
CA LEU A 202 9.00 20.29 3.83
C LEU A 202 8.06 20.95 4.85
N PRO A 203 6.75 21.06 4.57
CA PRO A 203 5.74 21.49 5.54
C PRO A 203 5.49 20.38 6.58
N LEU A 204 6.52 20.04 7.36
CA LEU A 204 6.45 19.02 8.42
C LEU A 204 5.74 19.54 9.67
N GLU A 205 5.71 20.86 9.86
CA GLU A 205 5.10 21.49 11.02
C GLU A 205 3.67 21.94 10.69
N PRO A 206 2.67 21.42 11.42
CA PRO A 206 1.29 21.88 11.28
C PRO A 206 1.16 23.38 11.61
N LEU A 207 0.22 24.04 10.94
CA LEU A 207 -0.12 25.43 11.23
C LEU A 207 -0.61 25.58 12.67
N ARG A 208 -0.15 26.64 13.33
CA ARG A 208 -0.72 27.06 14.62
C ARG A 208 -2.12 27.60 14.40
N ALA A 209 -3.00 27.45 15.39
CA ALA A 209 -4.40 27.89 15.32
C ALA A 209 -4.60 29.34 14.82
N ARG A 210 -3.70 30.26 15.19
CA ARG A 210 -3.74 31.68 14.76
C ARG A 210 -3.37 31.92 13.29
N SER A 211 -2.74 30.94 12.64
CA SER A 211 -2.21 31.01 11.27
C SER A 211 -3.08 30.25 10.25
N ILE A 212 -4.21 29.69 10.71
CA ILE A 212 -5.18 28.98 9.87
C ILE A 212 -5.96 30.00 9.05
N ARG A 213 -5.47 30.28 7.84
CA ARG A 213 -6.12 31.08 6.80
C ARG A 213 -5.71 30.54 5.44
N ALA A 214 -6.67 30.45 4.53
CA ALA A 214 -6.40 30.18 3.12
C ALA A 214 -5.83 31.44 2.46
N TYR A 215 -4.92 31.26 1.50
CA TYR A 215 -4.38 32.33 0.65
C TYR A 215 -4.56 31.92 -0.81
N ASP A 216 -4.67 32.91 -1.70
CA ASP A 216 -5.00 32.69 -3.11
C ASP A 216 -3.99 31.80 -3.85
N ASP A 217 -2.77 31.63 -3.33
CA ASP A 217 -1.68 30.85 -3.92
C ASP A 217 -1.46 29.46 -3.28
N SER A 218 -2.31 29.09 -2.33
CA SER A 218 -2.17 27.86 -1.54
C SER A 218 -3.51 27.21 -1.21
N THR A 219 -3.44 25.96 -0.79
CA THR A 219 -4.58 25.18 -0.30
C THR A 219 -4.39 24.96 1.19
N LEU A 220 -5.44 25.22 1.97
CA LEU A 220 -5.48 24.89 3.39
C LEU A 220 -6.06 23.48 3.53
N VAL A 221 -5.32 22.54 4.13
CA VAL A 221 -5.83 21.18 4.35
C VAL A 221 -5.96 20.89 5.84
N PHE A 222 -7.00 20.15 6.20
CA PHE A 222 -7.26 19.64 7.53
C PHE A 222 -7.25 18.12 7.51
N ILE A 223 -6.63 17.51 8.50
CA ILE A 223 -6.58 16.05 8.64
C ILE A 223 -6.58 15.67 10.10
N ARG A 224 -7.30 14.60 10.43
CA ARG A 224 -7.34 14.05 11.78
C ARG A 224 -6.76 12.65 11.78
N LEU A 225 -5.90 12.37 12.74
CA LEU A 225 -5.33 11.05 12.97
C LEU A 225 -5.77 10.55 14.35
N THR A 226 -6.10 9.26 14.43
CA THR A 226 -6.28 8.55 15.70
C THR A 226 -5.48 7.26 15.71
N GLY A 227 -5.13 6.80 16.91
CA GLY A 227 -4.54 5.47 17.09
C GLY A 227 -4.17 5.20 18.54
N ASP A 228 -4.07 3.92 18.89
CA ASP A 228 -3.45 3.47 20.14
C ASP A 228 -1.93 3.50 19.95
N ILE A 229 -1.25 4.42 20.64
CA ILE A 229 0.20 4.35 20.71
C ILE A 229 0.67 4.14 22.14
N ARG A 230 1.12 2.91 22.41
CA ARG A 230 1.89 2.61 23.61
C ARG A 230 3.40 2.87 23.42
N VAL A 231 3.95 2.83 22.18
CA VAL A 231 5.41 2.99 21.96
C VAL A 231 5.85 3.53 20.56
N SER A 232 5.00 3.65 19.53
CA SER A 232 5.41 3.80 18.11
C SER A 232 5.19 5.15 17.41
N ALA A 233 5.93 5.41 16.33
CA ALA A 233 5.75 6.57 15.44
C ALA A 233 4.83 6.23 14.27
N ASP A 234 3.53 6.40 14.46
CA ASP A 234 2.54 6.20 13.41
C ASP A 234 2.44 7.47 12.55
N ILE A 235 2.70 7.31 11.25
CA ILE A 235 2.79 8.39 10.26
C ILE A 235 2.05 7.94 9.00
N ILE A 236 1.35 8.87 8.36
CA ILE A 236 0.97 8.76 6.96
C ILE A 236 1.62 9.90 6.19
N ALA A 237 1.97 9.66 4.94
CA ALA A 237 2.61 10.65 4.09
C ALA A 237 1.85 10.83 2.80
N PHE A 238 1.82 12.07 2.34
CA PHE A 238 1.24 12.45 1.07
C PHE A 238 2.29 13.14 0.22
N GLU A 239 2.34 12.79 -1.05
CA GLU A 239 3.25 13.40 -2.02
C GLU A 239 2.50 14.12 -3.12
N ARG A 240 3.02 15.27 -3.53
CA ARG A 240 2.51 16.03 -4.66
C ARG A 240 3.06 15.43 -5.94
N ILE A 241 2.16 15.04 -6.84
CA ILE A 241 2.51 14.58 -8.18
C ILE A 241 2.98 15.77 -9.02
N GLY A 242 2.25 16.89 -8.94
CA GLY A 242 2.57 18.11 -9.66
C GLY A 242 1.39 19.10 -9.68
N PRO A 243 1.58 20.32 -10.25
CA PRO A 243 0.50 21.28 -10.42
C PRO A 243 -0.57 20.82 -11.41
N ASN A 244 -0.22 19.93 -12.34
CA ASN A 244 -1.11 19.36 -13.36
C ASN A 244 -0.53 18.03 -13.88
N ALA A 245 -1.31 17.32 -14.71
CA ALA A 245 -0.93 16.01 -15.25
C ALA A 245 0.36 16.01 -16.09
N SER A 246 0.73 17.14 -16.70
CA SER A 246 1.88 17.25 -17.61
C SER A 246 3.14 17.80 -16.94
N THR A 247 3.03 18.33 -15.72
CA THR A 247 4.12 19.01 -15.03
C THR A 247 4.40 18.29 -13.71
N PRO A 248 5.53 17.61 -13.58
CA PRO A 248 5.90 16.99 -12.31
C PRO A 248 6.22 18.01 -11.22
N ALA A 249 6.01 17.64 -9.95
CA ALA A 249 6.19 18.54 -8.81
C ALA A 249 7.62 19.06 -8.66
N TRP A 250 8.64 18.34 -9.13
CA TRP A 250 10.03 18.82 -9.04
C TRP A 250 10.34 19.97 -9.99
N VAL A 251 9.47 20.27 -10.96
CA VAL A 251 9.68 21.38 -11.91
C VAL A 251 9.45 22.73 -11.27
N ASP A 252 8.47 22.86 -10.37
CA ASP A 252 8.14 24.13 -9.73
C ASP A 252 8.83 24.36 -8.38
N MET A 253 9.62 23.37 -7.92
CA MET A 253 10.41 23.42 -6.68
C MET A 253 9.60 23.76 -5.41
N ARG A 254 8.27 23.65 -5.45
CA ARG A 254 7.42 23.85 -4.27
C ARG A 254 7.40 22.57 -3.43
N SER A 255 7.05 22.72 -2.15
CA SER A 255 6.88 21.60 -1.24
C SER A 255 6.01 20.49 -1.84
N ASN A 256 6.52 19.27 -1.82
CA ASN A 256 5.89 18.12 -2.46
C ASN A 256 5.61 16.96 -1.50
N LEU A 257 5.77 17.17 -0.19
CA LEU A 257 5.53 16.14 0.82
C LEU A 257 4.99 16.79 2.09
N PHE A 258 3.93 16.21 2.66
CA PHE A 258 3.51 16.48 4.04
C PHE A 258 3.16 15.16 4.73
N ALA A 259 3.38 15.08 6.04
CA ALA A 259 3.31 13.82 6.75
C ALA A 259 2.85 13.99 8.21
N PRO A 260 1.53 13.99 8.46
CA PRO A 260 1.01 14.05 9.83
C PRO A 260 1.40 12.80 10.61
N SER A 261 1.71 12.99 11.91
CA SER A 261 2.24 11.93 12.77
C SER A 261 1.59 11.95 14.14
N LEU A 262 1.19 10.79 14.67
CA LEU A 262 0.67 10.68 16.04
C LEU A 262 1.75 10.85 17.14
N ASN A 263 3.01 11.07 16.76
CA ASN A 263 4.10 11.47 17.67
C ASN A 263 4.38 12.98 17.69
N HIS A 264 3.61 13.79 16.95
CA HIS A 264 3.79 15.22 16.98
C HIS A 264 3.46 15.82 18.37
N LYS A 265 4.19 16.86 18.77
CA LYS A 265 4.03 17.53 20.09
C LYS A 265 2.64 18.10 20.36
N GLN A 266 1.83 18.33 19.31
CA GLN A 266 0.46 18.84 19.41
C GLN A 266 -0.59 17.74 19.61
N VAL A 267 -0.21 16.46 19.57
CA VAL A 267 -1.13 15.34 19.76
C VAL A 267 -1.60 15.29 21.21
N GLU A 268 -2.91 15.16 21.38
CA GLU A 268 -3.51 14.96 22.70
C GLU A 268 -3.11 13.59 23.25
N ARG A 269 -2.55 13.58 24.47
CA ARG A 269 -2.16 12.35 25.16
C ARG A 269 -3.41 11.69 25.74
N GLY A 270 -3.66 10.44 25.37
CA GLY A 270 -4.82 9.65 25.80
C GLY A 270 -4.84 8.30 25.10
N LEU A 271 -5.85 7.47 25.41
CA LEU A 271 -6.14 6.23 24.70
C LEU A 271 -7.58 6.32 24.15
N PRO A 272 -7.78 6.50 22.84
CA PRO A 272 -6.76 6.66 21.79
C PRO A 272 -6.09 8.04 21.82
N ARG A 273 -4.92 8.16 21.17
CA ARG A 273 -4.32 9.47 20.87
C ARG A 273 -5.07 10.12 19.72
N VAL A 274 -5.15 11.45 19.74
CA VAL A 274 -5.82 12.24 18.71
C VAL A 274 -4.91 13.37 18.24
N GLY A 275 -4.61 13.40 16.95
CA GLY A 275 -3.89 14.48 16.30
C GLY A 275 -4.77 15.18 15.28
N VAL A 276 -4.99 16.47 15.44
CA VAL A 276 -5.70 17.32 14.46
C VAL A 276 -4.70 18.28 13.86
N TYR A 277 -4.61 18.28 12.53
CA TYR A 277 -3.60 19.04 11.81
C TYR A 277 -4.23 19.94 10.76
N ALA A 278 -3.62 21.11 10.59
CA ALA A 278 -3.84 21.98 9.46
C ALA A 278 -2.51 22.22 8.74
N TYR A 279 -2.45 22.05 7.42
CA TYR A 279 -1.26 22.36 6.61
C TYR A 279 -1.59 23.36 5.52
N ARG A 280 -0.59 24.14 5.11
CA ARG A 280 -0.65 24.92 3.88
C ARG A 280 0.11 24.19 2.80
N LEU A 281 -0.58 23.80 1.75
CA LEU A 281 -0.01 23.05 0.64
C LEU A 281 0.03 23.89 -0.64
N PRO A 282 1.05 23.69 -1.48
CA PRO A 282 0.98 24.08 -2.88
C PRO A 282 -0.22 23.45 -3.60
N PRO A 283 -0.93 24.19 -4.48
CA PRO A 283 -1.95 23.62 -5.34
C PRO A 283 -1.37 22.54 -6.25
N GLY A 284 -2.18 21.56 -6.60
CA GLY A 284 -1.81 20.45 -7.46
C GLY A 284 -2.46 19.15 -7.01
N ARG A 285 -2.04 18.06 -7.64
CA ARG A 285 -2.54 16.72 -7.33
C ARG A 285 -1.67 16.05 -6.30
N TRP A 286 -2.28 15.55 -5.23
CA TRP A 286 -1.62 14.93 -4.10
C TRP A 286 -2.07 13.48 -3.94
N ARG A 287 -1.15 12.58 -3.64
CA ARG A 287 -1.43 11.16 -3.44
C ARG A 287 -1.05 10.71 -2.05
N LEU A 288 -1.73 9.71 -1.50
CA LEU A 288 -1.26 9.01 -0.31
C LEU A 288 -0.03 8.16 -0.70
N SER A 289 1.17 8.56 -0.31
CA SER A 289 2.41 7.91 -0.75
C SER A 289 2.78 6.72 0.11
N GLY A 290 2.43 6.75 1.40
CA GLY A 290 2.78 5.67 2.31
C GLY A 290 2.34 5.88 3.74
N MET A 291 2.66 4.89 4.56
CA MET A 291 2.46 4.89 6.01
C MET A 291 3.63 4.22 6.70
N ALA A 292 3.93 4.61 7.93
CA ALA A 292 4.98 3.99 8.72
C ALA A 292 4.59 3.85 10.18
N ARG A 293 5.16 2.82 10.81
CA ARG A 293 5.10 2.53 12.23
C ARG A 293 6.46 2.03 12.67
N THR A 294 7.13 2.80 13.53
CA THR A 294 8.45 2.44 14.11
C THR A 294 9.50 2.15 13.02
N ASP A 295 9.85 0.89 12.78
CA ASP A 295 10.85 0.41 11.82
C ASP A 295 10.24 -0.20 10.55
N MET A 296 8.92 -0.13 10.40
CA MET A 296 8.19 -0.65 9.24
C MET A 296 7.51 0.50 8.50
N ALA A 297 7.54 0.43 7.17
CA ALA A 297 6.83 1.35 6.31
C ALA A 297 6.25 0.66 5.08
N TRP A 298 5.19 1.26 4.56
CA TRP A 298 4.50 0.88 3.35
C TRP A 298 4.62 2.00 2.33
N SER A 299 4.99 1.64 1.11
CA SER A 299 4.94 2.48 -0.07
C SER A 299 3.73 2.04 -0.91
N PHE A 300 2.79 2.96 -1.13
CA PHE A 300 1.62 2.74 -1.97
C PHE A 300 1.95 3.08 -3.42
N CYS A 301 2.91 2.34 -3.97
CA CYS A 301 3.46 2.58 -5.30
C CYS A 301 2.80 1.73 -6.40
N GLN A 302 2.04 0.69 -6.06
CA GLN A 302 1.35 -0.16 -7.06
C GLN A 302 -0.07 0.32 -7.41
N GLY A 303 -0.47 1.46 -6.84
CA GLY A 303 -1.80 2.04 -6.95
C GLY A 303 -2.10 2.81 -5.67
N THR A 304 -2.71 3.99 -5.78
CA THR A 304 -3.02 4.80 -4.62
C THR A 304 -4.29 5.61 -4.80
N MET A 305 -4.72 6.28 -3.74
CA MET A 305 -5.74 7.31 -3.81
C MET A 305 -5.10 8.70 -3.85
N ALA A 306 -5.69 9.58 -4.65
CA ALA A 306 -5.24 10.94 -4.86
C ALA A 306 -6.40 11.94 -4.79
N PHE A 307 -6.08 13.19 -4.45
CA PHE A 307 -7.01 14.31 -4.41
C PHE A 307 -6.39 15.53 -5.09
N ASP A 308 -7.24 16.42 -5.61
CA ASP A 308 -6.83 17.68 -6.20
C ASP A 308 -6.95 18.82 -5.18
N ALA A 309 -5.86 19.58 -5.01
CA ALA A 309 -5.78 20.76 -4.17
C ALA A 309 -5.72 22.02 -5.06
N ARG A 310 -6.73 22.88 -4.98
CA ARG A 310 -6.91 24.07 -5.79
C ARG A 310 -6.45 25.34 -5.04
N PRO A 311 -6.00 26.37 -5.76
CA PRO A 311 -5.62 27.64 -5.12
C PRO A 311 -6.79 28.26 -4.34
N GLY A 312 -6.53 28.77 -3.14
CA GLY A 312 -7.50 29.46 -2.29
C GLY A 312 -8.50 28.56 -1.55
N GLU A 313 -8.52 27.24 -1.80
CA GLU A 313 -9.50 26.36 -1.18
C GLU A 313 -9.11 25.83 0.21
N ALA A 314 -10.11 25.34 0.93
CA ALA A 314 -9.92 24.61 2.18
C ALA A 314 -10.49 23.18 2.03
N LEU A 315 -9.67 22.17 2.34
CA LEU A 315 -10.03 20.76 2.23
C LEU A 315 -9.97 20.05 3.57
N TYR A 316 -10.90 19.14 3.81
CA TYR A 316 -10.78 18.13 4.85
C TYR A 316 -10.45 16.78 4.20
N LEU A 317 -9.29 16.24 4.55
CA LEU A 317 -8.77 15.00 4.00
C LEU A 317 -9.37 13.75 4.66
N GLY A 318 -10.21 13.93 5.68
CA GLY A 318 -10.78 12.85 6.47
C GLY A 318 -10.07 12.59 7.81
N SER A 319 -10.68 11.70 8.58
CA SER A 319 -10.15 11.13 9.81
C SER A 319 -9.59 9.75 9.51
N PHE A 320 -8.30 9.55 9.79
CA PHE A 320 -7.63 8.26 9.63
C PHE A 320 -7.41 7.60 10.98
N ASP A 321 -7.90 6.37 11.14
CA ASP A 321 -7.54 5.52 12.28
C ASP A 321 -6.36 4.61 11.93
N LEU A 322 -5.18 4.98 12.43
CA LEU A 322 -3.93 4.24 12.18
C LEU A 322 -3.87 2.93 12.98
N SER A 323 -4.77 2.72 13.95
CA SER A 323 -4.87 1.46 14.70
C SER A 323 -5.75 0.41 14.02
N GLY A 324 -6.70 0.82 13.17
CA GLY A 324 -7.70 -0.03 12.55
C GLY A 324 -7.93 0.27 11.08
N GLN A 325 -9.18 0.48 10.69
CA GLN A 325 -9.56 0.84 9.32
C GLN A 325 -9.00 2.22 8.96
N MET A 326 -8.18 2.27 7.92
CA MET A 326 -7.56 3.50 7.41
C MET A 326 -8.31 4.15 6.26
N THR A 327 -9.44 3.59 5.84
CA THR A 327 -10.39 4.33 5.00
C THR A 327 -10.71 5.66 5.69
N PRO A 328 -10.52 6.81 5.01
CA PRO A 328 -10.75 8.10 5.64
C PRO A 328 -12.23 8.27 5.96
N ASP A 329 -12.55 8.53 7.23
CA ASP A 329 -13.88 8.96 7.63
C ASP A 329 -14.05 10.44 7.29
N MET A 330 -14.90 10.72 6.31
CA MET A 330 -15.17 12.07 5.81
C MET A 330 -16.15 12.84 6.71
N THR A 331 -16.62 12.26 7.82
CA THR A 331 -17.46 12.96 8.79
C THR A 331 -16.69 14.12 9.43
N MET A 332 -17.12 15.35 9.16
CA MET A 332 -16.55 16.56 9.76
C MET A 332 -16.98 16.70 11.22
N ARG A 333 -16.02 16.62 12.15
CA ARG A 333 -16.26 16.78 13.59
C ARG A 333 -15.88 18.19 14.08
N GLU A 334 -16.45 18.59 15.22
CA GLU A 334 -16.16 19.91 15.82
C GLU A 334 -14.74 20.02 16.38
N ASP A 335 -14.12 18.91 16.79
CA ASP A 335 -12.74 18.86 17.27
C ASP A 335 -11.70 19.11 16.16
N ILE A 336 -12.09 19.01 14.89
CA ILE A 336 -11.20 19.18 13.74
C ILE A 336 -11.01 20.66 13.43
N VAL A 337 -12.13 21.35 13.23
CA VAL A 337 -12.15 22.81 13.07
C VAL A 337 -13.36 23.34 13.83
N PRO A 338 -13.14 24.11 14.92
CA PRO A 338 -14.22 24.75 15.65
C PRO A 338 -15.10 25.57 14.69
N ALA A 339 -16.42 25.52 14.86
CA ALA A 339 -17.38 26.13 13.93
C ALA A 339 -17.08 27.62 13.66
N ASN A 340 -16.65 28.37 14.68
CA ASN A 340 -16.28 29.79 14.58
C ASN A 340 -14.96 30.08 13.84
N ARG A 341 -14.18 29.04 13.50
CA ARG A 341 -12.92 29.12 12.75
C ARG A 341 -12.95 28.31 11.47
N ARG A 342 -14.09 27.71 11.14
CA ARG A 342 -14.27 26.92 9.93
C ARG A 342 -14.22 27.85 8.71
N PRO A 343 -13.28 27.65 7.77
CA PRO A 343 -13.30 28.39 6.51
C PRO A 343 -14.64 28.17 5.79
N ALA A 344 -15.23 29.24 5.27
CA ALA A 344 -16.54 29.17 4.59
C ALA A 344 -16.52 28.26 3.34
N ASN A 345 -15.35 28.08 2.74
CA ASN A 345 -15.10 27.23 1.58
C ASN A 345 -14.49 25.86 1.95
N LEU A 346 -14.56 25.45 3.23
CA LEU A 346 -14.13 24.12 3.64
C LEU A 346 -15.06 23.06 3.05
N ARG A 347 -14.49 22.12 2.30
CA ARG A 347 -15.19 20.95 1.76
C ARG A 347 -14.39 19.68 2.02
N ASP A 348 -15.05 18.55 1.83
CA ASP A 348 -14.40 17.24 1.87
C ASP A 348 -13.53 17.04 0.63
N ALA A 349 -12.41 16.34 0.81
CA ALA A 349 -11.58 15.89 -0.30
C ALA A 349 -12.28 14.77 -1.05
N GLU A 350 -12.26 14.84 -2.38
CA GLU A 350 -12.71 13.76 -3.25
C GLU A 350 -11.49 12.92 -3.63
N TYR A 351 -11.49 11.66 -3.21
CA TYR A 351 -10.43 10.72 -3.54
C TYR A 351 -10.74 9.99 -4.84
N THR A 352 -9.76 9.98 -5.74
CA THR A 352 -9.80 9.25 -7.02
C THR A 352 -8.67 8.24 -7.06
N ALA A 353 -8.85 7.18 -7.85
CA ALA A 353 -7.80 6.20 -8.06
C ALA A 353 -6.67 6.83 -8.87
N GLU A 354 -5.44 6.46 -8.52
CA GLU A 354 -4.24 6.92 -9.20
C GLU A 354 -3.33 5.72 -9.49
N GLY A 355 -2.61 5.81 -10.62
CA GLY A 355 -1.78 4.74 -11.14
C GLY A 355 -0.55 4.42 -10.29
N GLY A 356 0.30 3.56 -10.84
CA GLY A 356 1.56 3.17 -10.21
C GLY A 356 2.61 4.29 -10.21
N PHE A 357 3.46 4.29 -9.20
CA PHE A 357 4.61 5.18 -9.04
C PHE A 357 5.88 4.36 -8.81
N PRO A 358 7.08 4.94 -8.99
CA PRO A 358 8.32 4.28 -8.64
C PRO A 358 8.30 3.79 -7.19
N CYS A 359 8.42 2.47 -7.00
CA CYS A 359 8.51 1.88 -5.68
C CYS A 359 9.84 2.20 -5.01
N SER A 360 9.78 2.63 -3.75
CA SER A 360 10.93 2.90 -2.90
C SER A 360 10.57 2.62 -1.44
N GLY A 361 11.56 2.64 -0.54
CA GLY A 361 11.34 2.39 0.88
C GLY A 361 11.30 0.90 1.24
N VAL A 362 10.33 0.49 2.07
CA VAL A 362 10.37 -0.77 2.81
C VAL A 362 9.43 -1.83 2.22
N TYR A 363 8.12 -1.78 2.49
CA TYR A 363 7.15 -2.72 1.91
C TYR A 363 6.32 -2.08 0.80
N ILE A 364 6.09 -2.81 -0.30
CA ILE A 364 5.28 -2.34 -1.44
C ILE A 364 3.83 -2.79 -1.23
N TYR A 365 2.87 -1.91 -1.54
CA TYR A 365 1.46 -2.28 -1.67
C TYR A 365 0.70 -1.30 -2.57
N ALA A 366 -0.62 -1.50 -2.68
CA ALA A 366 -1.55 -0.57 -3.32
C ALA A 366 -2.70 -0.20 -2.37
N VAL A 367 -3.24 1.00 -2.51
CA VAL A 367 -4.50 1.39 -1.88
C VAL A 367 -5.43 1.94 -2.93
N GLU A 368 -6.71 1.62 -2.82
CA GLU A 368 -7.73 2.18 -3.71
C GLU A 368 -8.68 3.05 -2.91
N PRO A 369 -9.20 4.14 -3.51
CA PRO A 369 -10.24 4.92 -2.85
C PRO A 369 -11.43 4.01 -2.51
N PRO A 370 -12.14 4.26 -1.40
CA PRO A 370 -13.36 3.54 -1.09
C PRO A 370 -14.37 3.68 -2.25
N ALA A 371 -15.08 2.60 -2.58
CA ALA A 371 -16.18 2.66 -3.54
C ALA A 371 -17.24 3.65 -3.02
N GLY A 372 -17.59 4.62 -3.86
CA GLY A 372 -18.59 5.65 -3.55
C GLY A 372 -20.02 5.14 -3.52
#